data_AF-A0A6P1JN67-F1
#
_entry.id   AF-A0A6P1JN67-F1
#
_cell.length_a   1.000
_cell.length_b   1.000
_cell.length_c   1.000
_cell.angle_alpha   90.00
_cell.angle_beta   90.00
_cell.angle_gamma   90.00
#
_symmetry.space_group_name_H-M   'P 1'
#
loop_
_entity.id
_entity.type
_entity.pdbx_description
1 polymer ?
#
loop_
_entity_poly.entity_id
_entity_poly.type
_entity_poly.pdbx_seq_one_letter_code
_entity_poly.pdbx_strand_id
1 'polypeptide(L)'
;MSIQTVDILEWLRTALKNHEAREFTDEARLLAVWLAEREKWIPIISEVLQAEDGVVVDSVGAGADWIDCGAIQVDVPDLVSAVSFVLDSYNTHNANAELQLEVIGNRARVIGAQEYVAVNAAQRALRDIATGLCSIRLRESELVAFAYSETSFEHDHTQLIWNVVTRLPELLQMVNGSVMLLSCEGQLNFDIHCEGNPSLLARIGSEGIAWRNTWAKSLVPLDTVSRQKPESMPLLVLFLGAGASVGFGLPSGDRLRNEVLGRLTGRTVDESTFEEVAHGWWKDLAATQQLTELELTLGERVFVETLTLEMVLEHEQEQESQRFSSSLSSFAESHDKIVESLRAHPPLDDPLRSLVALRQRLVLITVNFDQVIEARCGPGDVRSFSTQHELEGFPAALQDYIQNGGPVPLLKMHGDIKKPETIVANISRTSAGLNEARFSAIRSVIDAMAGSQFRPWWYVGYSMRDRDLDTVWKDPIFYKFQERWVSPFADPNVLAFLRASRVQGWTDEQLVIKDLNDRLITWTADDFFRQLQLKVGPGWNARGRLGGVPPGLNP
;
A
#
# COMPACT_ATOMS: atom_id res chain seq x y z
N MET A 1 -18.45 22.29 -13.75
CA MET A 1 -18.24 20.99 -13.07
C MET A 1 -17.00 20.37 -13.70
N SER A 2 -15.95 20.08 -12.94
CA SER A 2 -14.74 19.46 -13.50
C SER A 2 -15.06 18.03 -13.96
N ILE A 3 -14.29 17.48 -14.91
CA ILE A 3 -14.41 16.07 -15.38
C ILE A 3 -14.41 15.11 -14.17
N GLN A 4 -13.56 15.37 -13.19
CA GLN A 4 -13.46 14.58 -11.95
C GLN A 4 -14.74 14.57 -11.11
N THR A 5 -15.46 15.70 -11.06
CA THR A 5 -16.73 15.77 -10.33
C THR A 5 -17.79 14.92 -11.03
N VAL A 6 -17.76 14.85 -12.36
CA VAL A 6 -18.67 14.02 -13.14
C VAL A 6 -18.42 12.54 -12.88
N ASP A 7 -17.16 12.10 -12.88
CA ASP A 7 -16.79 10.69 -12.64
C ASP A 7 -17.25 10.18 -11.26
N ILE A 8 -17.10 11.01 -10.21
CA ILE A 8 -17.51 10.66 -8.84
C ILE A 8 -19.03 10.61 -8.73
N LEU A 9 -19.74 11.57 -9.34
CA LEU A 9 -21.20 11.56 -9.38
C LEU A 9 -21.74 10.35 -10.14
N GLU A 10 -21.14 10.00 -11.27
CA GLU A 10 -21.52 8.84 -12.06
C GLU A 10 -21.26 7.54 -11.28
N TRP A 11 -20.15 7.45 -10.56
CA TRP A 11 -19.91 6.32 -9.67
C TRP A 11 -20.95 6.23 -8.56
N LEU A 12 -21.16 7.30 -7.79
CA LEU A 12 -22.15 7.29 -6.70
C LEU A 12 -23.51 6.86 -7.24
N ARG A 13 -23.96 7.43 -8.35
CA ARG A 13 -25.19 7.02 -9.04
C ARG A 13 -25.20 5.56 -9.46
N THR A 14 -24.08 5.02 -9.92
CA THR A 14 -23.98 3.60 -10.30
C THR A 14 -24.02 2.68 -9.09
N ALA A 15 -23.32 3.04 -8.01
CA ALA A 15 -23.38 2.32 -6.74
C ALA A 15 -24.80 2.31 -6.17
N LEU A 16 -25.50 3.44 -6.27
CA LEU A 16 -26.89 3.62 -5.85
C LEU A 16 -27.89 2.86 -6.73
N LYS A 17 -27.74 2.89 -8.06
CA LYS A 17 -28.56 2.06 -8.96
C LYS A 17 -28.42 0.57 -8.70
N ASN A 18 -27.21 0.12 -8.37
CA ASN A 18 -27.00 -1.28 -7.97
C ASN A 18 -27.69 -1.61 -6.65
N HIS A 19 -27.81 -0.64 -5.73
CA HIS A 19 -28.61 -0.78 -4.51
C HIS A 19 -30.12 -0.88 -4.83
N GLU A 20 -30.66 0.01 -5.67
CA GLU A 20 -32.07 -0.02 -6.09
C GLU A 20 -32.45 -1.34 -6.79
N ALA A 21 -31.54 -1.85 -7.63
CA ALA A 21 -31.77 -3.10 -8.36
C ALA A 21 -31.81 -4.34 -7.45
N ARG A 22 -31.36 -4.23 -6.18
CA ARG A 22 -31.17 -5.34 -5.22
C ARG A 22 -30.42 -6.53 -5.82
N GLU A 23 -29.63 -6.29 -6.88
CA GLU A 23 -28.82 -7.31 -7.52
C GLU A 23 -27.69 -7.66 -6.55
N PHE A 24 -27.87 -8.79 -5.85
CA PHE A 24 -26.89 -9.55 -5.06
C PHE A 24 -26.57 -9.01 -3.65
N THR A 25 -27.17 -9.62 -2.62
CA THR A 25 -26.55 -10.41 -1.51
C THR A 25 -27.50 -10.52 -0.32
N ASP A 26 -27.39 -11.60 0.48
CA ASP A 26 -28.18 -11.82 1.71
C ASP A 26 -27.70 -10.97 2.91
N GLU A 27 -26.86 -9.96 2.69
CA GLU A 27 -26.17 -9.20 3.76
C GLU A 27 -26.17 -7.70 3.47
N ALA A 28 -25.93 -6.88 4.51
CA ALA A 28 -25.71 -5.45 4.34
C ALA A 28 -24.32 -5.18 3.73
N ARG A 29 -24.25 -4.25 2.78
CA ARG A 29 -23.04 -3.98 2.00
C ARG A 29 -22.31 -2.74 2.53
N LEU A 30 -21.03 -2.90 2.85
CA LEU A 30 -20.13 -1.80 3.17
C LEU A 30 -19.33 -1.35 1.93
N LEU A 31 -19.39 -0.06 1.62
CA LEU A 31 -18.57 0.61 0.62
C LEU A 31 -17.62 1.56 1.33
N ALA A 32 -16.37 1.18 1.51
CA ALA A 32 -15.39 2.05 2.17
C ALA A 32 -14.60 2.88 1.16
N VAL A 33 -14.49 4.19 1.37
CA VAL A 33 -13.73 5.12 0.52
C VAL A 33 -12.86 6.06 1.37
N TRP A 34 -11.70 6.41 0.85
CA TRP A 34 -10.83 7.42 1.43
C TRP A 34 -10.96 8.74 0.67
N LEU A 35 -11.04 9.86 1.39
CA LEU A 35 -11.26 11.20 0.87
C LEU A 35 -10.05 12.10 1.19
N ALA A 36 -9.35 12.59 0.16
CA ALA A 36 -8.22 13.53 0.31
C ALA A 36 -8.66 14.94 0.70
N GLU A 37 -9.86 15.34 0.27
CA GLU A 37 -10.41 16.69 0.41
C GLU A 37 -11.84 16.58 0.96
N ARG A 38 -11.97 16.15 2.21
CA ARG A 38 -13.27 15.79 2.79
C ARG A 38 -14.30 16.92 2.70
N GLU A 39 -13.90 18.14 3.00
CA GLU A 39 -14.75 19.34 2.94
C GLU A 39 -15.36 19.59 1.54
N LYS A 40 -14.64 19.17 0.49
CA LYS A 40 -15.10 19.27 -0.90
C LYS A 40 -16.07 18.15 -1.27
N TRP A 41 -15.81 16.91 -0.82
CA TRP A 41 -16.53 15.73 -1.28
C TRP A 41 -17.78 15.40 -0.45
N ILE A 42 -17.79 15.68 0.85
CA ILE A 42 -18.93 15.38 1.73
C ILE A 42 -20.22 16.09 1.31
N PRO A 43 -20.22 17.39 0.95
CA PRO A 43 -21.44 18.05 0.47
C PRO A 43 -22.04 17.39 -0.76
N ILE A 44 -21.18 16.94 -1.70
CA ILE A 44 -21.60 16.26 -2.93
C ILE A 44 -22.18 14.88 -2.61
N ILE A 45 -21.51 14.11 -1.75
CA ILE A 45 -22.00 12.81 -1.28
C ILE A 45 -23.36 12.97 -0.59
N SER A 46 -23.51 14.00 0.24
CA SER A 46 -24.77 14.31 0.93
C SER A 46 -25.91 14.66 -0.03
N GLU A 47 -25.67 15.49 -1.03
CA GLU A 47 -26.69 15.85 -2.03
C GLU A 47 -27.14 14.61 -2.81
N VAL A 48 -26.19 13.75 -3.22
CA VAL A 48 -26.48 12.53 -3.96
C VAL A 48 -27.26 11.51 -3.13
N LEU A 49 -26.87 11.29 -1.87
CA LEU A 49 -27.59 10.37 -1.00
C LEU A 49 -28.99 10.87 -0.67
N GLN A 50 -29.16 12.17 -0.41
CA GLN A 50 -30.48 12.76 -0.17
C GLN A 50 -31.42 12.63 -1.37
N ALA A 51 -30.88 12.63 -2.60
CA ALA A 51 -31.67 12.41 -3.81
C ALA A 51 -32.24 10.98 -3.91
N GLU A 52 -31.66 10.02 -3.18
CA GLU A 52 -32.05 8.60 -3.14
C GLU A 52 -32.59 8.20 -1.75
N ASP A 53 -33.19 9.15 -1.01
CA ASP A 53 -33.72 8.95 0.36
C ASP A 53 -32.69 8.41 1.39
N GLY A 54 -31.41 8.59 1.09
CA GLY A 54 -30.29 8.25 1.94
C GLY A 54 -29.90 9.35 2.92
N VAL A 55 -29.03 9.01 3.86
CA VAL A 55 -28.64 9.89 4.97
C VAL A 55 -27.13 9.94 5.17
N VAL A 56 -26.59 11.13 5.44
CA VAL A 56 -25.19 11.32 5.85
C VAL A 56 -25.12 11.68 7.31
N VAL A 57 -24.32 10.90 8.05
CA VAL A 57 -23.87 11.20 9.40
C VAL A 57 -22.40 11.59 9.33
N ASP A 58 -22.17 12.89 9.45
CA ASP A 58 -20.86 13.46 9.62
C ASP A 58 -20.52 13.50 11.11
N SER A 59 -19.43 12.84 11.51
CA SER A 59 -18.96 12.83 12.90
C SER A 59 -18.27 14.11 13.33
N VAL A 60 -17.79 14.95 12.41
CA VAL A 60 -17.00 16.15 12.78
C VAL A 60 -17.83 17.12 13.63
N GLY A 61 -17.35 17.40 14.83
CA GLY A 61 -18.03 18.22 15.83
C GLY A 61 -19.16 17.53 16.59
N ALA A 62 -19.47 16.27 16.31
CA ALA A 62 -20.55 15.55 16.99
C ALA A 62 -20.29 15.37 18.50
N GLY A 63 -19.03 15.35 18.93
CA GLY A 63 -18.65 15.23 20.35
C GLY A 63 -18.82 16.51 21.16
N ALA A 64 -19.20 17.63 20.53
CA ALA A 64 -19.41 18.90 21.21
C ALA A 64 -20.76 18.98 21.96
N ASP A 65 -21.76 18.16 21.57
CA ASP A 65 -23.10 18.19 22.16
C ASP A 65 -23.73 16.79 22.18
N TRP A 66 -24.91 16.69 22.78
CA TRP A 66 -25.75 15.52 22.78
C TRP A 66 -26.44 15.29 21.44
N ILE A 67 -26.31 14.09 20.89
CA ILE A 67 -27.03 13.66 19.70
C ILE A 67 -28.23 12.77 20.05
N ASP A 68 -29.21 12.67 19.16
CA ASP A 68 -30.27 11.67 19.27
C ASP A 68 -29.73 10.29 18.91
N CYS A 69 -29.91 9.34 19.81
CA CYS A 69 -29.47 7.97 19.66
C CYS A 69 -30.61 6.95 19.79
N GLY A 70 -31.87 7.36 20.01
CA GLY A 70 -32.96 6.43 20.30
C GLY A 70 -32.64 5.49 21.48
N ALA A 71 -33.24 4.30 21.50
CA ALA A 71 -33.02 3.29 22.54
C ALA A 71 -31.75 2.44 22.29
N ILE A 72 -30.62 3.09 22.00
CA ILE A 72 -29.36 2.44 21.55
C ILE A 72 -28.87 1.31 22.47
N GLN A 73 -29.09 1.41 23.78
CA GLN A 73 -28.71 0.39 24.75
C GLN A 73 -29.51 -0.91 24.63
N VAL A 74 -30.71 -0.84 24.05
CA VAL A 74 -31.62 -1.98 23.84
C VAL A 74 -31.53 -2.46 22.40
N ASP A 75 -31.53 -1.52 21.45
CA ASP A 75 -31.61 -1.84 20.03
C ASP A 75 -30.29 -2.40 19.49
N VAL A 76 -29.15 -1.83 19.91
CA VAL A 76 -27.80 -2.18 19.39
C VAL A 76 -26.76 -2.22 20.52
N PRO A 77 -26.91 -3.10 21.52
CA PRO A 77 -26.01 -3.19 22.67
C PRO A 77 -24.55 -3.51 22.29
N ASP A 78 -24.34 -4.23 21.19
CA ASP A 78 -23.00 -4.57 20.69
C ASP A 78 -22.25 -3.32 20.19
N LEU A 79 -22.95 -2.36 19.58
CA LEU A 79 -22.37 -1.08 19.21
C LEU A 79 -21.94 -0.27 20.44
N VAL A 80 -22.79 -0.20 21.47
CA VAL A 80 -22.46 0.47 22.74
C VAL A 80 -21.22 -0.15 23.38
N SER A 81 -21.13 -1.48 23.36
CA SER A 81 -19.98 -2.22 23.87
C SER A 81 -18.72 -1.95 23.04
N ALA A 82 -18.82 -1.94 21.72
CA ALA A 82 -17.71 -1.63 20.82
C ALA A 82 -17.20 -0.19 21.04
N VAL A 83 -18.11 0.80 21.12
CA VAL A 83 -17.74 2.20 21.42
C VAL A 83 -17.05 2.30 22.77
N SER A 84 -17.59 1.66 23.81
CA SER A 84 -16.98 1.68 25.16
C SER A 84 -15.57 1.07 25.14
N PHE A 85 -15.39 -0.05 24.44
CA PHE A 85 -14.08 -0.68 24.27
C PHE A 85 -13.05 0.25 23.60
N VAL A 86 -13.47 1.02 22.58
CA VAL A 86 -12.59 2.00 21.92
C VAL A 86 -12.16 3.08 22.93
N LEU A 87 -13.11 3.63 23.68
CA LEU A 87 -12.84 4.67 24.68
C LEU A 87 -11.91 4.17 25.79
N ASP A 88 -12.15 2.95 26.29
CA ASP A 88 -11.31 2.32 27.32
C ASP A 88 -9.89 2.02 26.82
N SER A 89 -9.76 1.58 25.56
CA SER A 89 -8.46 1.35 24.92
C SER A 89 -7.67 2.67 24.79
N TYR A 90 -8.34 3.77 24.45
CA TYR A 90 -7.71 5.10 24.42
C TYR A 90 -7.30 5.56 25.83
N ASN A 91 -8.16 5.37 26.83
CA ASN A 91 -7.88 5.72 28.23
C ASN A 91 -6.70 4.93 28.80
N THR A 92 -6.45 3.70 28.33
CA THR A 92 -5.28 2.91 28.75
C THR A 92 -3.97 3.60 28.37
N HIS A 93 -3.91 4.25 27.21
CA HIS A 93 -2.75 5.00 26.74
C HIS A 93 -2.75 6.46 27.25
N ASN A 94 -3.93 7.00 27.55
CA ASN A 94 -4.14 8.38 27.99
C ASN A 94 -5.06 8.42 29.21
N ALA A 95 -4.58 7.96 30.38
CA ALA A 95 -5.42 7.80 31.58
C ALA A 95 -6.13 9.10 32.02
N ASN A 96 -5.51 10.26 31.78
CA ASN A 96 -6.08 11.57 32.10
C ASN A 96 -7.22 12.00 31.15
N ALA A 97 -7.52 11.23 30.10
CA ALA A 97 -8.59 11.55 29.16
C ALA A 97 -9.97 11.22 29.75
N GLU A 98 -10.05 10.15 30.56
CA GLU A 98 -11.25 9.62 31.23
C GLU A 98 -12.49 9.58 30.32
N LEU A 99 -12.31 9.16 29.07
CA LEU A 99 -13.39 9.15 28.08
C LEU A 99 -14.46 8.13 28.44
N GLN A 100 -15.73 8.54 28.42
CA GLN A 100 -16.87 7.67 28.70
C GLN A 100 -18.06 8.02 27.80
N LEU A 101 -18.78 7.00 27.35
CA LEU A 101 -20.05 7.18 26.65
C LEU A 101 -21.17 7.41 27.68
N GLU A 102 -21.76 8.60 27.65
CA GLU A 102 -22.91 8.96 28.47
C GLU A 102 -24.19 8.82 27.64
N VAL A 103 -25.14 8.02 28.11
CA VAL A 103 -26.46 7.84 27.47
C VAL A 103 -27.55 8.23 28.48
N ILE A 104 -28.36 9.24 28.15
CA ILE A 104 -29.48 9.71 28.97
C ILE A 104 -30.75 9.72 28.11
N GLY A 105 -31.65 8.79 28.40
CA GLY A 105 -32.87 8.60 27.60
C GLY A 105 -32.50 8.23 26.16
N ASN A 106 -32.96 9.04 25.21
CA ASN A 106 -32.68 8.86 23.79
C ASN A 106 -31.52 9.73 23.29
N ARG A 107 -30.65 10.21 24.19
CA ARG A 107 -29.50 11.03 23.80
C ARG A 107 -28.20 10.39 24.25
N ALA A 108 -27.17 10.55 23.42
CA ALA A 108 -25.82 10.09 23.71
C ALA A 108 -24.79 11.20 23.48
N ARG A 109 -23.69 11.16 24.24
CA ARG A 109 -22.47 11.93 24.00
C ARG A 109 -21.26 11.24 24.63
N VAL A 110 -20.06 11.57 24.17
CA VAL A 110 -18.83 11.17 24.87
C VAL A 110 -18.31 12.31 25.73
N ILE A 111 -18.18 12.05 27.03
CA ILE A 111 -17.58 12.97 28.02
C ILE A 111 -16.14 12.54 28.34
N GLY A 112 -15.40 13.39 29.04
CA GLY A 112 -14.15 13.01 29.70
C GLY A 112 -13.63 14.10 30.61
N ALA A 113 -12.43 13.92 31.18
CA ALA A 113 -11.91 14.76 32.27
C ALA A 113 -11.81 16.25 31.93
N GLN A 114 -11.55 16.58 30.67
CA GLN A 114 -11.44 17.95 30.17
C GLN A 114 -12.60 18.27 29.22
N GLU A 115 -12.98 19.56 29.17
CA GLU A 115 -13.99 20.07 28.25
C GLU A 115 -13.59 19.86 26.78
N TYR A 116 -14.58 19.63 25.91
CA TYR A 116 -14.38 19.31 24.50
C TYR A 116 -13.45 20.30 23.76
N VAL A 117 -13.56 21.60 24.05
CA VAL A 117 -12.72 22.63 23.41
C VAL A 117 -11.27 22.63 23.90
N ALA A 118 -11.01 22.07 25.09
CA ALA A 118 -9.71 22.10 25.75
C ALA A 118 -8.85 20.85 25.47
N VAL A 119 -9.44 19.75 25.00
CA VAL A 119 -8.69 18.51 24.75
C VAL A 119 -7.80 18.60 23.50
N ASN A 120 -6.89 17.65 23.32
CA ASN A 120 -6.07 17.58 22.10
C ASN A 120 -6.90 17.13 20.88
N ALA A 121 -6.32 17.24 19.68
CA ALA A 121 -7.03 16.95 18.43
C ALA A 121 -7.46 15.48 18.30
N ALA A 122 -6.62 14.53 18.74
CA ALA A 122 -6.94 13.11 18.74
C ALA A 122 -8.14 12.79 19.66
N GLN A 123 -8.14 13.32 20.88
CA GLN A 123 -9.23 13.14 21.83
C GLN A 123 -10.54 13.76 21.32
N ARG A 124 -10.49 14.93 20.66
CA ARG A 124 -11.67 15.50 19.99
C ARG A 124 -12.19 14.59 18.88
N ALA A 125 -11.31 14.17 17.97
CA ALA A 125 -11.68 13.29 16.86
C ALA A 125 -12.31 11.97 17.35
N LEU A 126 -11.77 11.40 18.43
CA LEU A 126 -12.33 10.20 19.03
C LEU A 126 -13.73 10.45 19.64
N ARG A 127 -13.91 11.56 20.37
CA ARG A 127 -15.23 11.94 20.91
C ARG A 127 -16.25 12.17 19.79
N ASP A 128 -15.83 12.82 18.71
CA ASP A 128 -16.62 13.07 17.51
C ASP A 128 -17.08 11.78 16.86
N ILE A 129 -16.15 10.86 16.57
CA ILE A 129 -16.45 9.56 15.96
C ILE A 129 -17.37 8.74 16.85
N ALA A 130 -16.97 8.52 18.11
CA ALA A 130 -17.73 7.69 19.04
C ALA A 130 -19.13 8.24 19.31
N THR A 131 -19.28 9.57 19.41
CA THR A 131 -20.60 10.19 19.51
C THR A 131 -21.37 9.98 18.20
N GLY A 132 -20.80 10.30 17.04
CA GLY A 132 -21.44 10.15 15.73
C GLY A 132 -21.92 8.72 15.43
N LEU A 133 -21.17 7.70 15.87
CA LEU A 133 -21.56 6.28 15.79
C LEU A 133 -22.87 5.98 16.52
N CYS A 134 -23.21 6.74 17.56
CA CYS A 134 -24.46 6.55 18.31
C CYS A 134 -25.69 7.16 17.63
N SER A 135 -25.52 7.90 16.53
CA SER A 135 -26.61 8.63 15.87
C SER A 135 -27.72 7.70 15.42
N ILE A 136 -28.97 8.02 15.79
CA ILE A 136 -30.15 7.25 15.35
C ILE A 136 -30.29 7.25 13.82
N ARG A 137 -29.80 8.30 13.16
CA ARG A 137 -29.82 8.44 11.69
C ARG A 137 -29.09 7.30 10.98
N LEU A 138 -28.11 6.64 11.61
CA LEU A 138 -27.44 5.47 11.03
C LEU A 138 -28.36 4.24 10.91
N ARG A 139 -29.52 4.24 11.58
CA ARG A 139 -30.46 3.11 11.64
C ARG A 139 -31.83 3.43 11.02
N GLU A 140 -32.06 4.67 10.59
CA GLU A 140 -33.34 5.13 10.06
C GLU A 140 -33.48 4.93 8.54
N SER A 141 -32.38 4.67 7.83
CA SER A 141 -32.37 4.48 6.37
C SER A 141 -31.63 3.19 5.99
N GLU A 142 -32.05 2.58 4.87
CA GLU A 142 -31.36 1.47 4.23
C GLU A 142 -30.10 1.94 3.48
N LEU A 143 -29.97 3.25 3.25
CA LEU A 143 -28.87 3.88 2.54
C LEU A 143 -28.22 4.96 3.41
N VAL A 144 -27.06 4.65 3.98
CA VAL A 144 -26.42 5.48 5.00
C VAL A 144 -24.98 5.76 4.60
N ALA A 145 -24.50 6.98 4.85
CA ALA A 145 -23.07 7.26 4.87
C ALA A 145 -22.61 7.71 6.25
N PHE A 146 -21.49 7.13 6.68
CA PHE A 146 -20.76 7.58 7.86
C PHE A 146 -19.45 8.21 7.43
N ALA A 147 -19.26 9.48 7.81
CA ALA A 147 -18.07 10.26 7.46
C ALA A 147 -17.29 10.64 8.71
N TYR A 148 -15.97 10.41 8.68
CA TYR A 148 -15.09 10.73 9.80
C TYR A 148 -13.68 11.11 9.38
N SER A 149 -12.91 11.68 10.31
CA SER A 149 -11.52 12.10 10.09
C SER A 149 -10.59 11.45 11.11
N GLU A 150 -9.52 10.84 10.60
CA GLU A 150 -8.43 10.19 11.33
C GLU A 150 -7.14 11.02 11.32
N THR A 151 -7.19 12.25 10.79
CA THR A 151 -6.02 13.13 10.60
C THR A 151 -5.18 13.33 11.88
N SER A 152 -5.79 13.19 13.05
CA SER A 152 -5.12 13.37 14.35
C SER A 152 -4.75 12.07 15.05
N PHE A 153 -4.97 10.91 14.43
CA PHE A 153 -4.70 9.61 15.05
C PHE A 153 -3.32 9.08 14.71
N GLU A 154 -2.73 8.43 15.70
CA GLU A 154 -1.59 7.53 15.53
C GLU A 154 -2.08 6.17 15.04
N HIS A 155 -1.16 5.37 14.50
CA HIS A 155 -1.43 4.08 13.87
C HIS A 155 -2.36 3.16 14.70
N ASP A 156 -2.07 2.96 15.99
CA ASP A 156 -2.86 2.07 16.87
C ASP A 156 -4.30 2.57 17.06
N HIS A 157 -4.49 3.88 17.17
CA HIS A 157 -5.81 4.50 17.29
C HIS A 157 -6.58 4.39 15.97
N THR A 158 -5.90 4.58 14.84
CA THR A 158 -6.48 4.37 13.51
C THR A 158 -6.96 2.94 13.33
N GLN A 159 -6.15 1.94 13.72
CA GLN A 159 -6.53 0.52 13.63
C GLN A 159 -7.75 0.22 14.49
N LEU A 160 -7.78 0.74 15.72
CA LEU A 160 -8.88 0.57 16.66
C LEU A 160 -10.20 1.12 16.09
N ILE A 161 -10.19 2.33 15.54
CA ILE A 161 -11.36 2.93 14.90
C ILE A 161 -11.76 2.14 13.66
N TRP A 162 -10.81 1.84 12.78
CA TRP A 162 -11.05 1.09 11.55
C TRP A 162 -11.77 -0.25 11.82
N ASN A 163 -11.33 -1.00 12.83
CA ASN A 163 -11.93 -2.28 13.24
C ASN A 163 -13.40 -2.14 13.67
N VAL A 164 -13.78 -1.01 14.25
CA VAL A 164 -15.17 -0.75 14.66
C VAL A 164 -16.00 -0.29 13.48
N VAL A 165 -15.50 0.68 12.70
CA VAL A 165 -16.28 1.27 11.60
C VAL A 165 -16.53 0.28 10.46
N THR A 166 -15.60 -0.65 10.24
CA THR A 166 -15.75 -1.71 9.23
C THR A 166 -16.79 -2.77 9.61
N ARG A 167 -17.10 -2.90 10.90
CA ARG A 167 -18.13 -3.80 11.42
C ARG A 167 -19.48 -3.13 11.62
N LEU A 168 -19.63 -1.86 11.24
CA LEU A 168 -20.86 -1.12 11.50
C LEU A 168 -22.13 -1.78 10.96
N PRO A 169 -22.15 -2.38 9.75
CA PRO A 169 -23.37 -3.06 9.30
C PRO A 169 -23.83 -4.18 10.25
N GLU A 170 -22.88 -4.94 10.81
CA GLU A 170 -23.13 -5.97 11.82
C GLU A 170 -23.57 -5.34 13.16
N LEU A 171 -22.80 -4.37 13.67
CA LEU A 171 -23.03 -3.72 14.96
C LEU A 171 -24.36 -2.96 15.01
N LEU A 172 -24.79 -2.41 13.89
CA LEU A 172 -26.07 -1.71 13.73
C LEU A 172 -27.24 -2.65 13.41
N GLN A 173 -26.97 -3.94 13.18
CA GLN A 173 -27.96 -4.93 12.73
C GLN A 173 -28.71 -4.46 11.48
N MET A 174 -27.99 -3.91 10.51
CA MET A 174 -28.59 -3.39 9.28
C MET A 174 -29.34 -4.50 8.53
N VAL A 175 -30.49 -4.17 7.97
CA VAL A 175 -31.29 -5.12 7.20
C VAL A 175 -30.58 -5.52 5.91
N ASN A 176 -30.80 -6.76 5.46
CA ASN A 176 -30.22 -7.27 4.22
C ASN A 176 -30.55 -6.37 3.02
N GLY A 177 -29.55 -6.11 2.18
CA GLY A 177 -29.67 -5.19 1.05
C GLY A 177 -29.43 -3.72 1.39
N SER A 178 -29.26 -3.37 2.68
CA SER A 178 -28.80 -2.03 3.06
C SER A 178 -27.39 -1.75 2.53
N VAL A 179 -27.10 -0.49 2.25
CA VAL A 179 -25.78 -0.02 1.83
C VAL A 179 -25.27 1.03 2.80
N MET A 180 -24.07 0.78 3.33
CA MET A 180 -23.32 1.75 4.11
C MET A 180 -22.12 2.26 3.31
N LEU A 181 -22.06 3.56 3.06
CA LEU A 181 -20.88 4.26 2.56
C LEU A 181 -20.03 4.74 3.75
N LEU A 182 -18.90 4.10 3.98
CA LEU A 182 -17.93 4.55 4.96
C LEU A 182 -16.92 5.48 4.28
N SER A 183 -16.78 6.70 4.77
CA SER A 183 -15.83 7.68 4.23
C SER A 183 -14.88 8.20 5.31
N CYS A 184 -13.58 8.09 5.06
CA CYS A 184 -12.52 8.52 5.98
C CYS A 184 -11.61 9.56 5.33
N GLU A 185 -11.06 10.46 6.14
CA GLU A 185 -10.00 11.39 5.79
C GLU A 185 -8.83 11.22 6.76
N GLY A 186 -7.61 11.49 6.33
CA GLY A 186 -6.42 11.41 7.16
C GLY A 186 -5.28 10.73 6.40
N GLN A 187 -4.26 10.27 7.10
CA GLN A 187 -3.19 9.50 6.45
C GLN A 187 -3.73 8.14 6.00
N LEU A 188 -3.59 7.83 4.71
CA LEU A 188 -3.99 6.53 4.16
C LEU A 188 -2.97 5.45 4.58
N ASN A 189 -3.39 4.55 5.46
CA ASN A 189 -2.58 3.45 5.97
C ASN A 189 -2.96 2.16 5.23
N PHE A 190 -2.09 1.65 4.34
CA PHE A 190 -2.45 0.51 3.49
C PHE A 190 -2.60 -0.82 4.25
N ASP A 191 -1.83 -1.01 5.31
CA ASP A 191 -1.93 -2.15 6.20
C ASP A 191 -3.23 -2.14 7.01
N ILE A 192 -3.73 -0.96 7.41
CA ILE A 192 -5.01 -0.85 8.11
C ILE A 192 -6.18 -0.88 7.11
N HIS A 193 -6.19 0.06 6.17
CA HIS A 193 -7.37 0.39 5.37
C HIS A 193 -7.55 -0.53 4.15
N CYS A 194 -6.48 -1.17 3.67
CA CYS A 194 -6.49 -1.97 2.44
C CYS A 194 -6.32 -3.47 2.65
N GLU A 195 -5.98 -3.94 3.87
CA GLU A 195 -5.87 -5.37 4.18
C GLU A 195 -7.25 -6.01 4.36
N GLY A 196 -7.42 -7.23 3.86
CA GLY A 196 -8.59 -8.07 4.15
C GLY A 196 -9.90 -7.60 3.52
N ASN A 197 -11.01 -8.05 4.12
CA ASN A 197 -12.38 -7.75 3.71
C ASN A 197 -13.26 -7.57 4.96
N PRO A 198 -13.92 -6.42 5.17
CA PRO A 198 -13.98 -5.27 4.25
C PRO A 198 -12.69 -4.46 4.23
N SER A 199 -12.39 -3.88 3.07
CA SER A 199 -11.28 -2.94 2.89
C SER A 199 -11.71 -1.79 1.96
N LEU A 200 -10.88 -0.75 1.84
CA LEU A 200 -11.19 0.37 0.95
C LEU A 200 -11.50 -0.11 -0.47
N LEU A 201 -12.56 0.42 -1.06
CA LEU A 201 -12.90 0.20 -2.46
C LEU A 201 -12.22 1.22 -3.37
N ALA A 202 -12.12 2.47 -2.91
CA ALA A 202 -11.62 3.56 -3.72
C ALA A 202 -10.93 4.65 -2.89
N ARG A 203 -10.08 5.42 -3.58
CA ARG A 203 -9.48 6.65 -3.09
C ARG A 203 -9.98 7.82 -3.95
N ILE A 204 -10.48 8.88 -3.33
CA ILE A 204 -11.00 10.07 -4.00
C ILE A 204 -10.15 11.27 -3.62
N GLY A 205 -9.63 12.01 -4.61
CA GLY A 205 -8.85 13.22 -4.36
C GLY A 205 -8.77 14.15 -5.57
N SER A 206 -7.81 15.07 -5.55
CA SER A 206 -7.57 16.05 -6.61
C SER A 206 -7.24 15.42 -7.96
N GLU A 207 -6.69 14.19 -7.97
CA GLU A 207 -6.35 13.44 -9.19
C GLU A 207 -7.54 12.62 -9.75
N GLY A 208 -8.71 12.69 -9.10
CA GLY A 208 -9.89 11.90 -9.43
C GLY A 208 -10.06 10.67 -8.53
N ILE A 209 -10.65 9.61 -9.07
CA ILE A 209 -10.95 8.38 -8.34
C ILE A 209 -10.01 7.24 -8.74
N ALA A 210 -9.34 6.65 -7.75
CA ALA A 210 -8.52 5.46 -7.93
C ALA A 210 -9.27 4.23 -7.37
N TRP A 211 -9.52 3.27 -8.25
CA TRP A 211 -10.29 2.06 -7.94
C TRP A 211 -9.40 0.90 -7.49
N ARG A 212 -9.91 0.12 -6.54
CA ARG A 212 -9.43 -1.23 -6.27
C ARG A 212 -10.21 -2.23 -7.14
N ASN A 213 -9.49 -3.15 -7.77
CA ASN A 213 -10.09 -4.33 -8.36
C ASN A 213 -10.80 -5.15 -7.27
N THR A 214 -11.89 -5.81 -7.66
CA THR A 214 -12.54 -6.79 -6.78
C THR A 214 -11.56 -7.93 -6.44
N TRP A 215 -11.76 -8.55 -5.29
CA TRP A 215 -10.96 -9.70 -4.87
C TRP A 215 -10.91 -10.80 -5.94
N ALA A 216 -12.07 -11.13 -6.52
CA ALA A 216 -12.17 -12.11 -7.59
C ALA A 216 -11.33 -11.75 -8.82
N LYS A 217 -11.33 -10.48 -9.25
CA LYS A 217 -10.53 -10.02 -10.39
C LYS A 217 -9.03 -10.13 -10.09
N SER A 218 -8.59 -9.72 -8.91
CA SER A 218 -7.20 -9.80 -8.45
C SER A 218 -6.69 -11.25 -8.30
N LEU A 219 -7.58 -12.23 -8.11
CA LEU A 219 -7.23 -13.65 -7.97
C LEU A 219 -6.93 -14.36 -9.31
N VAL A 220 -7.48 -13.86 -10.43
CA VAL A 220 -7.36 -14.52 -11.76
C VAL A 220 -5.91 -14.80 -12.20
N PRO A 221 -4.94 -13.87 -12.05
CA PRO A 221 -3.56 -14.14 -12.41
C PRO A 221 -2.93 -15.26 -11.59
N LEU A 222 -3.25 -15.34 -10.29
CA LEU A 222 -2.75 -16.39 -9.39
C LEU A 222 -3.37 -17.75 -9.72
N ASP A 223 -4.66 -17.79 -10.06
CA ASP A 223 -5.32 -19.00 -10.52
C ASP A 223 -4.64 -19.58 -11.77
N THR A 224 -4.19 -18.73 -12.67
CA THR A 224 -3.47 -19.14 -13.88
C THR A 224 -2.16 -19.86 -13.56
N VAL A 225 -1.44 -19.41 -12.52
CA VAL A 225 -0.24 -20.09 -12.01
C VAL A 225 -0.59 -21.43 -11.38
N SER A 226 -1.61 -21.46 -10.52
CA SER A 226 -1.99 -22.68 -9.78
C SER A 226 -2.46 -23.84 -10.67
N ARG A 227 -2.91 -23.54 -11.90
CA ARG A 227 -3.35 -24.53 -12.89
C ARG A 227 -2.18 -25.23 -13.61
N GLN A 228 -0.96 -24.74 -13.45
CA GLN A 228 0.23 -25.40 -14.00
C GLN A 228 0.51 -26.69 -13.22
N LYS A 229 1.06 -27.70 -13.89
CA LYS A 229 1.42 -28.96 -13.23
C LYS A 229 2.73 -28.81 -12.45
N PRO A 230 2.90 -29.54 -11.33
CA PRO A 230 4.13 -30.23 -10.99
C PRO A 230 5.46 -29.77 -11.61
N GLU A 231 5.79 -30.62 -12.56
CA GLU A 231 6.90 -30.64 -13.48
C GLU A 231 6.96 -29.43 -14.43
N SER A 232 5.85 -28.73 -14.65
CA SER A 232 5.75 -27.60 -15.58
C SER A 232 5.58 -26.27 -14.85
N MET A 233 5.81 -26.24 -13.52
CA MET A 233 5.68 -25.03 -12.72
C MET A 233 6.63 -23.96 -13.29
N PRO A 234 6.13 -22.77 -13.65
CA PRO A 234 6.96 -21.70 -14.16
C PRO A 234 7.90 -21.19 -13.07
N LEU A 235 9.03 -20.58 -13.46
CA LEU A 235 9.79 -19.72 -12.57
C LEU A 235 8.94 -18.47 -12.27
N LEU A 236 8.70 -18.20 -10.99
CA LEU A 236 8.01 -17.01 -10.50
C LEU A 236 9.04 -15.95 -10.16
N VAL A 237 8.87 -14.74 -10.72
CA VAL A 237 9.70 -13.59 -10.38
C VAL A 237 8.87 -12.57 -9.61
N LEU A 238 9.31 -12.25 -8.40
CA LEU A 238 8.76 -11.15 -7.61
C LEU A 238 9.78 -10.02 -7.54
N PHE A 239 9.43 -8.88 -8.13
CA PHE A 239 10.19 -7.65 -8.01
C PHE A 239 9.64 -6.83 -6.85
N LEU A 240 10.34 -6.82 -5.72
CA LEU A 240 9.93 -6.24 -4.45
C LEU A 240 10.46 -4.81 -4.34
N GLY A 241 9.56 -3.82 -4.43
CA GLY A 241 9.89 -2.42 -4.18
C GLY A 241 9.78 -2.07 -2.69
N ALA A 242 9.87 -0.76 -2.39
CA ALA A 242 9.74 -0.24 -1.04
C ALA A 242 8.46 -0.74 -0.34
N GLY A 243 7.33 -0.77 -1.07
CA GLY A 243 6.02 -1.19 -0.53
C GLY A 243 5.97 -2.62 0.01
N ALA A 244 6.92 -3.49 -0.36
CA ALA A 244 7.01 -4.85 0.21
C ALA A 244 7.66 -4.88 1.61
N SER A 245 8.28 -3.78 2.04
CA SER A 245 9.06 -3.68 3.29
C SER A 245 8.55 -2.59 4.26
N VAL A 246 7.54 -1.78 3.88
CA VAL A 246 7.07 -0.61 4.66
C VAL A 246 6.56 -0.98 6.07
N GLY A 247 5.94 -2.13 6.25
CA GLY A 247 5.29 -2.52 7.51
C GLY A 247 6.22 -2.80 8.71
N PHE A 248 7.53 -2.63 8.59
CA PHE A 248 8.52 -3.02 9.61
C PHE A 248 9.23 -1.85 10.29
N GLY A 249 8.69 -0.63 10.14
CA GLY A 249 9.17 0.55 10.86
C GLY A 249 10.41 1.23 10.28
N LEU A 250 10.90 0.78 9.12
CA LEU A 250 11.90 1.54 8.36
C LEU A 250 11.24 2.76 7.68
N PRO A 251 11.92 3.91 7.62
CA PRO A 251 11.41 5.06 6.88
C PRO A 251 11.30 4.70 5.39
N SER A 252 10.24 5.19 4.72
CA SER A 252 10.15 5.11 3.27
C SER A 252 11.29 5.88 2.61
N GLY A 253 11.58 5.58 1.34
CA GLY A 253 12.58 6.34 0.57
C GLY A 253 12.28 7.83 0.53
N ASP A 254 11.01 8.22 0.36
CA ASP A 254 10.57 9.62 0.36
C ASP A 254 10.76 10.27 1.75
N ARG A 255 10.47 9.55 2.84
CA ARG A 255 10.70 10.04 4.20
C ARG A 255 12.19 10.25 4.46
N LEU A 256 13.02 9.26 4.13
CA LEU A 256 14.47 9.37 4.31
C LEU A 256 15.06 10.49 3.44
N ARG A 257 14.58 10.64 2.20
CA ARG A 257 14.94 11.76 1.31
C ARG A 257 14.63 13.10 1.96
N ASN A 258 13.42 13.25 2.51
CA ASN A 258 13.01 14.48 3.16
C ASN A 258 13.83 14.75 4.43
N GLU A 259 14.13 13.73 5.23
CA GLU A 259 15.01 13.86 6.40
C GLU A 259 16.43 14.31 6.02
N VAL A 260 17.02 13.74 4.96
CA VAL A 260 18.34 14.15 4.45
C VAL A 260 18.29 15.56 3.90
N LEU A 261 17.28 15.88 3.07
CA LEU A 261 17.10 17.20 2.49
C LEU A 261 16.94 18.27 3.58
N GLY A 262 16.22 17.94 4.66
CA GLY A 262 16.06 18.82 5.81
C GLY A 262 17.37 19.07 6.56
N ARG A 263 18.24 18.05 6.68
CA ARG A 263 19.60 18.24 7.21
C ARG A 263 20.46 19.15 6.32
N LEU A 264 20.45 18.92 5.00
CA LEU A 264 21.25 19.70 4.05
C LEU A 264 20.81 21.17 3.98
N THR A 265 19.50 21.42 4.06
CA THR A 265 18.91 22.76 3.94
C THR A 265 18.72 23.47 5.29
N GLY A 266 18.84 22.76 6.41
CA GLY A 266 18.54 23.28 7.76
C GLY A 266 17.04 23.57 7.98
N ARG A 267 16.15 22.96 7.19
CA ARG A 267 14.69 23.16 7.23
C ARG A 267 13.97 21.86 7.60
N THR A 268 12.79 21.97 8.20
CA THR A 268 11.89 20.81 8.32
C THR A 268 11.30 20.49 6.95
N VAL A 269 11.32 19.22 6.57
CA VAL A 269 10.77 18.74 5.28
C VAL A 269 9.78 17.61 5.55
N ASP A 270 8.54 17.85 5.20
CA ASP A 270 7.42 16.91 5.20
C ASP A 270 6.66 17.00 3.87
N GLU A 271 5.56 16.27 3.71
CA GLU A 271 4.77 16.29 2.47
C GLU A 271 4.26 17.68 2.10
N SER A 272 3.95 18.54 3.08
CA SER A 272 3.41 19.89 2.86
C SER A 272 4.48 20.91 2.48
N THR A 273 5.72 20.67 2.87
CA THR A 273 6.85 21.60 2.72
C THR A 273 7.88 21.13 1.69
N PHE A 274 7.79 19.88 1.24
CA PHE A 274 8.73 19.26 0.32
C PHE A 274 8.98 20.08 -0.95
N GLU A 275 7.91 20.45 -1.68
CA GLU A 275 8.06 21.18 -2.94
C GLU A 275 8.82 22.49 -2.73
N GLU A 276 8.42 23.29 -1.73
CA GLU A 276 9.05 24.57 -1.44
C GLU A 276 10.55 24.42 -1.12
N VAL A 277 10.90 23.43 -0.28
CA VAL A 277 12.29 23.18 0.11
C VAL A 277 13.11 22.65 -1.06
N ALA A 278 12.56 21.73 -1.85
CA ALA A 278 13.24 21.18 -3.03
C ALA A 278 13.48 22.24 -4.11
N HIS A 279 12.52 23.14 -4.34
CA HIS A 279 12.68 24.31 -5.22
C HIS A 279 13.79 25.25 -4.74
N GLY A 280 13.84 25.55 -3.43
CA GLY A 280 14.90 26.35 -2.84
C GLY A 280 16.27 25.70 -3.01
N TRP A 281 16.35 24.41 -2.72
CA TRP A 281 17.60 23.65 -2.80
C TRP A 281 18.13 23.56 -4.24
N TRP A 282 17.27 23.35 -5.25
CA TRP A 282 17.71 23.39 -6.66
C TRP A 282 18.37 24.73 -7.03
N LYS A 283 17.81 25.85 -6.54
CA LYS A 283 18.38 27.20 -6.78
C LYS A 283 19.75 27.35 -6.12
N ASP A 284 19.91 26.82 -4.91
CA ASP A 284 21.19 26.84 -4.19
C ASP A 284 22.24 25.99 -4.92
N LEU A 285 21.88 24.79 -5.39
CA LEU A 285 22.75 23.92 -6.20
C LEU A 285 23.13 24.60 -7.53
N ALA A 286 22.19 25.26 -8.20
CA ALA A 286 22.44 25.99 -9.44
C ALA A 286 23.40 27.17 -9.22
N ALA A 287 23.19 27.93 -8.14
CA ALA A 287 24.02 29.09 -7.79
C ALA A 287 25.47 28.69 -7.43
N THR A 288 25.65 27.52 -6.84
CA THR A 288 26.95 26.96 -6.45
C THR A 288 27.60 26.10 -7.54
N GLN A 289 26.96 25.97 -8.71
CA GLN A 289 27.42 25.12 -9.84
C GLN A 289 27.59 23.65 -9.47
N GLN A 290 26.75 23.15 -8.54
CA GLN A 290 26.73 21.75 -8.12
C GLN A 290 25.78 20.90 -8.97
N LEU A 291 24.91 21.51 -9.79
CA LEU A 291 24.08 20.78 -10.73
C LEU A 291 24.89 20.33 -11.96
N THR A 292 24.58 19.12 -12.44
CA THR A 292 25.06 18.62 -13.73
C THR A 292 24.43 19.37 -14.90
N GLU A 293 25.05 19.27 -16.09
CA GLU A 293 24.49 19.86 -17.33
C GLU A 293 23.10 19.29 -17.67
N LEU A 294 22.87 18.01 -17.36
CA LEU A 294 21.58 17.36 -17.55
C LEU A 294 20.51 17.95 -16.62
N GLU A 295 20.82 18.13 -15.34
CA GLU A 295 19.86 18.69 -14.35
C GLU A 295 19.52 20.14 -14.64
N LEU A 296 20.50 20.93 -15.09
CA LEU A 296 20.26 22.29 -15.57
C LEU A 296 19.34 22.30 -16.80
N THR A 297 19.54 21.35 -17.73
CA THR A 297 18.74 21.23 -18.95
C THR A 297 17.31 20.76 -18.69
N LEU A 298 17.12 19.84 -17.73
CA LEU A 298 15.79 19.38 -17.30
C LEU A 298 14.98 20.51 -16.68
N GLY A 299 15.65 21.42 -15.98
CA GLY A 299 15.06 22.59 -15.35
C GLY A 299 14.42 22.30 -13.99
N GLU A 300 14.21 23.37 -13.21
CA GLU A 300 13.79 23.35 -11.81
C GLU A 300 12.57 22.45 -11.54
N ARG A 301 11.49 22.62 -12.32
CA ARG A 301 10.23 21.88 -12.10
C ARG A 301 10.44 20.37 -12.25
N VAL A 302 11.10 19.95 -13.33
CA VAL A 302 11.32 18.52 -13.61
C VAL A 302 12.30 17.93 -12.61
N PHE A 303 13.30 18.70 -12.17
CA PHE A 303 14.21 18.28 -11.10
C PHE A 303 13.44 17.98 -9.81
N VAL A 304 12.60 18.91 -9.32
CA VAL A 304 11.82 18.73 -8.09
C VAL A 304 10.85 17.55 -8.20
N GLU A 305 10.12 17.45 -9.32
CA GLU A 305 9.19 16.34 -9.58
C GLU A 305 9.89 14.97 -9.61
N THR A 306 11.19 14.94 -9.86
CA THR A 306 11.94 13.69 -10.08
C THR A 306 13.06 13.49 -9.07
N LEU A 307 13.04 14.26 -7.99
CA LEU A 307 14.06 14.20 -6.94
C LEU A 307 13.92 12.92 -6.10
N THR A 308 14.93 12.05 -6.20
CA THR A 308 14.98 10.78 -5.46
C THR A 308 15.90 10.85 -4.24
N LEU A 309 15.82 9.84 -3.37
CA LEU A 309 16.74 9.71 -2.22
C LEU A 309 18.20 9.65 -2.68
N GLU A 310 18.49 8.93 -3.75
CA GLU A 310 19.84 8.72 -4.28
C GLU A 310 20.47 10.05 -4.70
N MET A 311 19.70 10.94 -5.33
CA MET A 311 20.18 12.27 -5.70
C MET A 311 20.53 13.12 -4.48
N VAL A 312 19.70 13.06 -3.42
CA VAL A 312 19.96 13.80 -2.18
C VAL A 312 21.17 13.24 -1.44
N LEU A 313 21.31 11.91 -1.39
CA LEU A 313 22.46 11.24 -0.77
C LEU A 313 23.76 11.51 -1.53
N GLU A 314 23.74 11.64 -2.86
CA GLU A 314 24.92 11.98 -3.64
C GLU A 314 25.47 13.35 -3.23
N HIS A 315 24.61 14.37 -3.21
CA HIS A 315 25.01 15.71 -2.79
C HIS A 315 25.50 15.75 -1.33
N GLU A 316 24.89 14.97 -0.43
CA GLU A 316 25.40 14.83 0.94
C GLU A 316 26.80 14.19 0.97
N GLN A 317 27.03 13.12 0.21
CA GLN A 317 28.33 12.44 0.14
C GLN A 317 29.43 13.36 -0.43
N GLU A 318 29.10 14.17 -1.44
CA GLU A 318 29.98 15.18 -1.99
C GLU A 318 30.33 16.26 -0.95
N GLN A 319 29.31 16.78 -0.25
CA GLN A 319 29.48 17.80 0.78
C GLN A 319 30.30 17.29 1.98
N GLU A 320 30.06 16.05 2.42
CA GLU A 320 30.78 15.42 3.53
C GLU A 320 32.16 14.88 3.12
N SER A 321 32.45 14.81 1.81
CA SER A 321 33.64 14.14 1.26
C SER A 321 33.80 12.70 1.76
N GLN A 322 32.68 12.00 1.93
CA GLN A 322 32.62 10.63 2.44
C GLN A 322 31.75 9.77 1.53
N ARG A 323 32.19 8.55 1.24
CA ARG A 323 31.42 7.60 0.41
C ARG A 323 30.19 7.03 1.12
N PHE A 324 30.20 7.03 2.44
CA PHE A 324 29.08 6.57 3.25
C PHE A 324 28.67 7.72 4.17
N SER A 325 27.57 8.40 3.80
CA SER A 325 27.17 9.63 4.46
C SER A 325 26.66 9.41 5.88
N SER A 326 26.59 10.49 6.65
CA SER A 326 25.99 10.49 7.99
C SER A 326 24.55 9.96 7.99
N SER A 327 23.77 10.30 6.97
CA SER A 327 22.40 9.78 6.77
C SER A 327 22.36 8.27 6.59
N LEU A 328 23.21 7.72 5.71
CA LEU A 328 23.29 6.27 5.51
C LEU A 328 23.77 5.53 6.76
N SER A 329 24.67 6.15 7.53
CA SER A 329 25.11 5.62 8.83
C SER A 329 23.97 5.56 9.84
N SER A 330 23.21 6.66 9.99
CA SER A 330 22.03 6.71 10.86
C SER A 330 20.94 5.73 10.42
N PHE A 331 20.77 5.55 9.12
CA PHE A 331 19.85 4.55 8.58
C PHE A 331 20.32 3.14 8.89
N ALA A 332 21.60 2.83 8.72
CA ALA A 332 22.18 1.52 9.03
C ALA A 332 21.99 1.14 10.52
N GLU A 333 22.15 2.10 11.44
CA GLU A 333 21.88 1.87 12.86
C GLU A 333 20.41 1.55 13.15
N SER A 334 19.49 2.27 12.50
CA SER A 334 18.04 2.04 12.66
C SER A 334 17.63 0.69 12.06
N HIS A 335 18.18 0.39 10.89
CA HIS A 335 18.08 -0.90 10.22
C HIS A 335 18.51 -2.06 11.11
N ASP A 336 19.65 -1.95 11.78
CA ASP A 336 20.18 -3.02 12.63
C ASP A 336 19.24 -3.36 13.78
N LYS A 337 18.66 -2.34 14.42
CA LYS A 337 17.67 -2.51 15.49
C LYS A 337 16.42 -3.24 14.97
N ILE A 338 15.94 -2.88 13.79
CA ILE A 338 14.75 -3.50 13.18
C ILE A 338 15.04 -4.95 12.79
N VAL A 339 16.17 -5.21 12.13
CA VAL A 339 16.57 -6.57 11.74
C VAL A 339 16.79 -7.46 12.96
N GLU A 340 17.41 -6.96 14.02
CA GLU A 340 17.58 -7.69 15.27
C GLU A 340 16.23 -8.01 15.91
N SER A 341 15.32 -7.03 15.96
CA SER A 341 13.96 -7.22 16.45
C SER A 341 13.20 -8.29 15.66
N LEU A 342 13.26 -8.24 14.33
CA LEU A 342 12.60 -9.21 13.45
C LEU A 342 13.16 -10.63 13.62
N ARG A 343 14.48 -10.76 13.83
CA ARG A 343 15.09 -12.07 14.09
C ARG A 343 14.73 -12.62 15.46
N ALA A 344 14.65 -11.76 16.47
CA ALA A 344 14.27 -12.15 17.83
C ALA A 344 12.78 -12.50 17.93
N HIS A 345 11.93 -11.77 17.20
CA HIS A 345 10.48 -11.89 17.23
C HIS A 345 9.92 -11.97 15.79
N PRO A 346 10.21 -13.07 15.06
CA PRO A 346 9.72 -13.21 13.70
C PRO A 346 8.20 -13.26 13.71
N PRO A 347 7.51 -12.54 12.80
CA PRO A 347 6.05 -12.60 12.73
C PRO A 347 5.60 -14.05 12.51
N LEU A 348 4.66 -14.52 13.34
CA LEU A 348 4.21 -15.92 13.32
C LEU A 348 3.50 -16.27 12.00
N ASP A 349 2.81 -15.31 11.39
CA ASP A 349 2.07 -15.44 10.13
C ASP A 349 2.65 -14.50 9.06
N ASP A 350 3.96 -14.56 8.82
CA ASP A 350 4.58 -13.82 7.71
C ASP A 350 4.32 -14.55 6.38
N PRO A 351 3.52 -13.97 5.46
CA PRO A 351 3.15 -14.64 4.22
C PRO A 351 4.31 -14.71 3.22
N LEU A 352 5.25 -13.75 3.23
CA LEU A 352 6.45 -13.81 2.40
C LEU A 352 7.37 -14.93 2.86
N ARG A 353 7.60 -15.05 4.17
CA ARG A 353 8.38 -16.15 4.75
C ARG A 353 7.76 -17.50 4.37
N SER A 354 6.45 -17.61 4.50
CA SER A 354 5.70 -18.83 4.17
C SER A 354 5.81 -19.19 2.68
N LEU A 355 5.81 -18.19 1.80
CA LEU A 355 6.01 -18.37 0.36
C LEU A 355 7.44 -18.82 0.04
N VAL A 356 8.44 -18.17 0.64
CA VAL A 356 9.87 -18.50 0.46
C VAL A 356 10.17 -19.91 0.98
N ALA A 357 9.56 -20.31 2.09
CA ALA A 357 9.72 -21.65 2.68
C ALA A 357 9.24 -22.78 1.75
N LEU A 358 8.42 -22.48 0.73
CA LEU A 358 8.06 -23.46 -0.29
C LEU A 358 9.28 -23.92 -1.10
N ARG A 359 10.30 -23.07 -1.24
CA ARG A 359 11.53 -23.33 -2.02
C ARG A 359 11.25 -23.82 -3.45
N GLN A 360 10.16 -23.33 -4.03
CA GLN A 360 9.66 -23.75 -5.33
C GLN A 360 9.79 -22.63 -6.35
N ARG A 361 10.80 -22.75 -7.23
CA ARG A 361 10.94 -21.97 -8.47
C ARG A 361 10.54 -20.50 -8.33
N LEU A 362 11.00 -19.86 -7.25
CA LEU A 362 10.79 -18.45 -6.93
C LEU A 362 12.13 -17.72 -7.01
N VAL A 363 12.15 -16.55 -7.63
CA VAL A 363 13.28 -15.60 -7.60
C VAL A 363 12.75 -14.26 -7.12
N LEU A 364 13.48 -13.68 -6.18
CA LEU A 364 13.22 -12.35 -5.66
C LEU A 364 14.20 -11.36 -6.27
N ILE A 365 13.72 -10.17 -6.62
CA ILE A 365 14.53 -9.05 -7.07
C ILE A 365 14.09 -7.83 -6.28
N THR A 366 15.01 -7.00 -5.80
CA THR A 366 14.67 -5.75 -5.11
C THR A 366 15.65 -4.64 -5.44
N VAL A 367 15.18 -3.40 -5.35
CA VAL A 367 16.01 -2.19 -5.34
C VAL A 367 16.32 -1.73 -3.92
N ASN A 368 15.67 -2.30 -2.90
CA ASN A 368 15.92 -1.91 -1.52
C ASN A 368 17.32 -2.41 -1.09
N PHE A 369 18.08 -1.55 -0.42
CA PHE A 369 19.37 -1.92 0.15
C PHE A 369 19.28 -2.42 1.61
N ASP A 370 18.14 -2.29 2.28
CA ASP A 370 17.89 -2.89 3.60
C ASP A 370 17.88 -4.43 3.57
N GLN A 371 17.94 -5.07 4.75
CA GLN A 371 17.92 -6.54 4.91
C GLN A 371 16.60 -7.05 5.53
N VAL A 372 15.49 -6.32 5.35
CA VAL A 372 14.20 -6.71 5.94
C VAL A 372 13.71 -8.02 5.32
N ILE A 373 13.80 -8.19 4.01
CA ILE A 373 13.40 -9.44 3.32
C ILE A 373 14.20 -10.62 3.87
N GLU A 374 15.51 -10.48 3.99
CA GLU A 374 16.41 -11.50 4.52
C GLU A 374 16.18 -11.78 6.00
N ALA A 375 15.78 -10.79 6.80
CA ALA A 375 15.50 -10.96 8.24
C ALA A 375 14.13 -11.59 8.50
N ARG A 376 13.12 -11.26 7.67
CA ARG A 376 11.79 -11.89 7.67
C ARG A 376 11.87 -13.37 7.32
N CYS A 377 12.72 -13.70 6.35
CA CYS A 377 12.97 -15.07 5.94
C CYS A 377 13.93 -15.75 6.94
N GLY A 378 13.72 -17.02 7.25
CA GLY A 378 14.57 -17.72 8.22
C GLY A 378 16.04 -17.77 7.75
N PRO A 379 17.01 -17.97 8.66
CA PRO A 379 18.41 -18.11 8.29
C PRO A 379 18.60 -19.19 7.21
N GLY A 380 19.15 -18.79 6.07
CA GLY A 380 19.41 -19.69 4.92
C GLY A 380 18.20 -19.97 4.03
N ASP A 381 17.05 -19.34 4.25
CA ASP A 381 15.90 -19.46 3.33
C ASP A 381 16.07 -18.62 2.07
N VAL A 382 16.85 -17.54 2.16
CA VAL A 382 17.16 -16.64 1.04
C VAL A 382 18.67 -16.55 0.86
N ARG A 383 19.13 -16.54 -0.39
CA ARG A 383 20.52 -16.25 -0.77
C ARG A 383 20.57 -14.90 -1.48
N SER A 384 21.11 -13.89 -0.80
CA SER A 384 21.24 -12.53 -1.31
C SER A 384 22.48 -12.37 -2.20
N PHE A 385 22.33 -11.63 -3.30
CA PHE A 385 23.37 -11.29 -4.26
C PHE A 385 23.38 -9.77 -4.45
N SER A 386 24.41 -9.09 -3.93
CA SER A 386 24.48 -7.62 -3.92
C SER A 386 25.82 -7.04 -4.37
N THR A 387 26.91 -7.80 -4.23
CA THR A 387 28.22 -7.41 -4.76
C THR A 387 28.37 -7.80 -6.23
N GLN A 388 29.30 -7.15 -6.93
CA GLN A 388 29.64 -7.49 -8.31
C GLN A 388 30.03 -8.99 -8.45
N HIS A 389 30.90 -9.50 -7.57
CA HIS A 389 31.33 -10.89 -7.63
C HIS A 389 30.18 -11.89 -7.40
N GLU A 390 29.29 -11.60 -6.45
CA GLU A 390 28.09 -12.43 -6.23
C GLU A 390 27.19 -12.42 -7.47
N LEU A 391 26.95 -11.25 -8.07
CA LEU A 391 26.10 -11.09 -9.25
C LEU A 391 26.70 -11.80 -10.49
N GLU A 392 28.01 -11.77 -10.67
CA GLU A 392 28.70 -12.54 -11.72
C GLU A 392 28.51 -14.06 -11.54
N GLY A 393 28.45 -14.53 -10.29
CA GLY A 393 28.16 -15.93 -9.95
C GLY A 393 26.67 -16.32 -9.99
N PHE A 394 25.76 -15.34 -10.11
CA PHE A 394 24.32 -15.57 -10.03
C PHE A 394 23.79 -16.51 -11.12
N PRO A 395 24.17 -16.42 -12.42
CA PRO A 395 23.62 -17.30 -13.45
C PRO A 395 23.82 -18.78 -13.15
N ALA A 396 24.98 -19.16 -12.61
CA ALA A 396 25.25 -20.55 -12.19
C ALA A 396 24.41 -20.95 -10.97
N ALA A 397 24.28 -20.06 -9.98
CA ALA A 397 23.46 -20.30 -8.80
C ALA A 397 21.97 -20.41 -9.12
N LEU A 398 21.47 -19.63 -10.08
CA LEU A 398 20.09 -19.70 -10.56
C LEU A 398 19.81 -21.06 -11.23
N GLN A 399 20.72 -21.53 -12.09
CA GLN A 399 20.56 -22.85 -12.73
C GLN A 399 20.56 -23.98 -11.71
N ASP A 400 21.47 -23.94 -10.73
CA ASP A 400 21.51 -24.90 -9.62
C ASP A 400 20.21 -24.88 -8.82
N TYR A 401 19.72 -23.70 -8.46
CA TYR A 401 18.44 -23.54 -7.74
C TYR A 401 17.24 -24.09 -8.53
N ILE A 402 17.16 -23.83 -9.84
CA ILE A 402 16.06 -24.33 -10.67
C ILE A 402 16.08 -25.87 -10.75
N GLN A 403 17.26 -26.48 -10.78
CA GLN A 403 17.42 -27.93 -10.94
C GLN A 403 17.31 -28.69 -9.60
N ASN A 404 17.92 -28.15 -8.54
CA ASN A 404 18.16 -28.84 -7.28
C ASN A 404 17.39 -28.22 -6.10
N GLY A 405 16.75 -27.06 -6.29
CA GLY A 405 16.14 -26.29 -5.21
C GLY A 405 17.19 -25.60 -4.33
N GLY A 406 16.80 -25.24 -3.11
CA GLY A 406 17.68 -24.59 -2.13
C GLY A 406 17.13 -23.25 -1.64
N PRO A 407 17.98 -22.38 -1.07
CA PRO A 407 17.61 -21.03 -0.69
C PRO A 407 17.11 -20.23 -1.90
N VAL A 408 16.02 -19.47 -1.71
CA VAL A 408 15.45 -18.62 -2.76
C VAL A 408 16.47 -17.53 -3.14
N PRO A 409 16.84 -17.38 -4.42
CA PRO A 409 17.74 -16.33 -4.84
C PRO A 409 17.10 -14.94 -4.70
N LEU A 410 17.83 -13.99 -4.10
CA LEU A 410 17.46 -12.59 -3.97
C LEU A 410 18.52 -11.70 -4.65
N LEU A 411 18.12 -11.03 -5.72
CA LEU A 411 18.94 -10.06 -6.44
C LEU A 411 18.72 -8.65 -5.86
N LYS A 412 19.78 -7.99 -5.36
CA LYS A 412 19.70 -6.60 -4.85
C LYS A 412 20.34 -5.62 -5.82
N MET A 413 19.51 -4.84 -6.50
CA MET A 413 19.92 -3.97 -7.59
C MET A 413 20.63 -2.71 -7.11
N HIS A 414 20.21 -2.09 -6.02
CA HIS A 414 20.91 -0.91 -5.49
C HIS A 414 21.89 -1.22 -4.36
N GLY A 415 22.26 -2.49 -4.17
CA GLY A 415 23.27 -2.90 -3.18
C GLY A 415 22.69 -3.34 -1.85
N ASP A 416 23.51 -3.29 -0.80
CA ASP A 416 23.18 -3.75 0.54
C ASP A 416 23.75 -2.79 1.59
N ILE A 417 22.95 -2.43 2.59
CA ILE A 417 23.33 -1.50 3.66
C ILE A 417 24.53 -1.98 4.49
N LYS A 418 24.74 -3.29 4.58
CA LYS A 418 25.91 -3.91 5.24
C LYS A 418 27.15 -3.95 4.36
N LYS A 419 27.00 -3.62 3.08
CA LYS A 419 28.09 -3.54 2.09
C LYS A 419 28.02 -2.17 1.40
N PRO A 420 28.29 -1.07 2.11
CA PRO A 420 28.14 0.31 1.60
C PRO A 420 28.74 0.55 0.22
N GLU A 421 29.84 -0.12 -0.11
CA GLU A 421 30.52 -0.03 -1.40
C GLU A 421 29.66 -0.49 -2.59
N THR A 422 28.61 -1.27 -2.32
CA THR A 422 27.65 -1.76 -3.32
C THR A 422 26.49 -0.81 -3.59
N ILE A 423 26.26 0.17 -2.69
CA ILE A 423 25.13 1.09 -2.76
C ILE A 423 25.26 1.97 -3.99
N VAL A 424 24.22 1.95 -4.84
CA VAL A 424 24.14 2.78 -6.04
C VAL A 424 23.53 4.12 -5.67
N ALA A 425 24.36 5.05 -5.18
CA ALA A 425 23.95 6.41 -4.82
C ALA A 425 24.53 7.48 -5.77
N ASN A 426 24.89 7.12 -7.01
CA ASN A 426 25.60 8.04 -7.91
C ASN A 426 24.84 8.20 -9.23
N ILE A 427 24.27 9.39 -9.49
CA ILE A 427 23.51 9.76 -10.68
C ILE A 427 24.30 9.49 -11.97
N SER A 428 25.63 9.61 -11.96
CA SER A 428 26.47 9.29 -13.12
C SER A 428 26.42 7.79 -13.48
N ARG A 429 26.21 6.92 -12.49
CA ARG A 429 25.94 5.49 -12.70
C ARG A 429 24.45 5.23 -12.96
N THR A 430 23.56 5.95 -12.30
CA THR A 430 22.10 5.80 -12.46
C THR A 430 21.66 6.20 -13.88
N SER A 431 22.27 7.24 -14.46
CA SER A 431 22.06 7.68 -15.84
C SER A 431 22.77 6.81 -16.89
N ALA A 432 23.90 6.18 -16.53
CA ALA A 432 24.58 5.21 -17.38
C ALA A 432 23.87 3.84 -17.42
N GLY A 433 22.92 3.61 -16.51
CA GLY A 433 22.18 2.37 -16.35
C GLY A 433 22.91 1.34 -15.48
N LEU A 434 22.29 0.17 -15.34
CA LEU A 434 22.90 -0.94 -14.60
C LEU A 434 24.30 -1.31 -15.12
N ASN A 435 25.21 -1.65 -14.20
CA ASN A 435 26.48 -2.26 -14.57
C ASN A 435 26.27 -3.67 -15.18
N GLU A 436 27.29 -4.16 -15.90
CA GLU A 436 27.22 -5.42 -16.66
C GLU A 436 26.84 -6.62 -15.79
N ALA A 437 27.36 -6.70 -14.56
CA ALA A 437 27.05 -7.80 -13.64
C ALA A 437 25.56 -7.83 -13.25
N ARG A 438 24.95 -6.68 -12.93
CA ARG A 438 23.51 -6.59 -12.62
C ARG A 438 22.65 -6.88 -13.84
N PHE A 439 23.01 -6.31 -15.00
CA PHE A 439 22.31 -6.56 -16.25
C PHE A 439 22.35 -8.05 -16.63
N SER A 440 23.52 -8.68 -16.55
CA SER A 440 23.73 -10.12 -16.81
C SER A 440 22.93 -11.00 -15.84
N ALA A 441 22.90 -10.63 -14.56
CA ALA A 441 22.09 -11.34 -13.56
C ALA A 441 20.59 -11.31 -13.91
N ILE A 442 20.02 -10.13 -14.21
CA ILE A 442 18.61 -10.02 -14.65
C ILE A 442 18.39 -10.81 -15.95
N ARG A 443 19.31 -10.69 -16.92
CA ARG A 443 19.19 -11.37 -18.21
C ARG A 443 19.17 -12.88 -18.04
N SER A 444 19.95 -13.43 -17.12
CA SER A 444 19.93 -14.86 -16.82
C SER A 444 18.58 -15.36 -16.29
N VAL A 445 17.83 -14.52 -15.55
CA VAL A 445 16.46 -14.82 -15.12
C VAL A 445 15.53 -14.85 -16.34
N ILE A 446 15.62 -13.83 -17.20
CA ILE A 446 14.83 -13.74 -18.43
C ILE A 446 15.08 -14.96 -19.33
N ASP A 447 16.35 -15.35 -19.52
CA ASP A 447 16.75 -16.48 -20.34
C ASP A 447 16.27 -17.81 -19.73
N ALA A 448 16.32 -17.96 -18.41
CA ALA A 448 15.77 -19.13 -17.71
C ALA A 448 14.24 -19.27 -17.89
N MET A 449 13.55 -18.17 -18.17
CA MET A 449 12.11 -18.14 -18.46
C MET A 449 11.79 -18.27 -19.94
N ALA A 450 12.77 -18.16 -20.84
CA ALA A 450 12.56 -18.12 -22.30
C ALA A 450 11.93 -19.41 -22.86
N GLY A 451 12.14 -20.56 -22.22
CA GLY A 451 11.50 -21.82 -22.60
C GLY A 451 10.08 -21.99 -22.08
N SER A 452 9.62 -21.15 -21.15
CA SER A 452 8.30 -21.28 -20.54
C SER A 452 7.22 -20.61 -21.39
N GLN A 453 6.09 -21.31 -21.56
CA GLN A 453 4.87 -20.75 -22.15
C GLN A 453 4.27 -19.65 -21.25
N PHE A 454 4.44 -19.80 -19.93
CA PHE A 454 3.94 -18.86 -18.93
C PHE A 454 5.09 -18.30 -18.11
N ARG A 455 5.23 -16.98 -18.13
CA ARG A 455 6.36 -16.18 -17.61
C ARG A 455 5.84 -15.10 -16.65
N PRO A 456 5.47 -15.48 -15.41
CA PRO A 456 4.96 -14.55 -14.41
C PRO A 456 6.08 -13.66 -13.87
N TRP A 457 5.92 -12.35 -14.04
CA TRP A 457 6.85 -11.34 -13.54
C TRP A 457 6.07 -10.26 -12.82
N TRP A 458 6.10 -10.26 -11.49
CA TRP A 458 5.17 -9.45 -10.70
C TRP A 458 5.92 -8.42 -9.86
N TYR A 459 5.56 -7.16 -10.03
CA TYR A 459 6.11 -6.03 -9.32
C TYR A 459 5.27 -5.75 -8.08
N VAL A 460 5.82 -5.90 -6.88
CA VAL A 460 5.11 -5.75 -5.60
C VAL A 460 5.59 -4.51 -4.89
N GLY A 461 4.71 -3.52 -4.74
CA GLY A 461 5.03 -2.25 -4.07
C GLY A 461 6.10 -1.42 -4.79
N TYR A 462 6.23 -1.58 -6.11
CA TYR A 462 7.23 -0.91 -6.94
C TYR A 462 6.59 0.21 -7.78
N SER A 463 7.17 1.40 -7.72
CA SER A 463 6.62 2.64 -8.30
C SER A 463 7.22 3.01 -9.66
N MET A 464 8.18 2.26 -10.21
CA MET A 464 8.85 2.58 -11.48
C MET A 464 9.59 3.94 -11.46
N ARG A 465 10.12 4.36 -10.31
CA ARG A 465 10.91 5.60 -10.18
C ARG A 465 12.40 5.40 -10.45
N ASP A 466 12.87 4.15 -10.41
CA ASP A 466 14.29 3.77 -10.53
C ASP A 466 14.75 3.81 -11.99
N ARG A 467 15.23 4.98 -12.43
CA ARG A 467 15.62 5.27 -13.82
C ARG A 467 16.80 4.44 -14.32
N ASP A 468 17.66 3.96 -13.43
CA ASP A 468 18.79 3.08 -13.81
C ASP A 468 18.35 1.75 -14.39
N LEU A 469 17.11 1.35 -14.09
CA LEU A 469 16.49 0.15 -14.59
C LEU A 469 15.66 0.37 -15.86
N ASP A 470 15.48 1.62 -16.30
CA ASP A 470 14.64 1.93 -17.47
C ASP A 470 15.08 1.18 -18.73
N THR A 471 16.39 1.01 -18.94
CA THR A 471 16.91 0.29 -20.12
C THR A 471 16.51 -1.18 -20.10
N VAL A 472 16.50 -1.80 -18.92
CA VAL A 472 16.04 -3.17 -18.72
C VAL A 472 14.52 -3.23 -18.91
N TRP A 473 13.78 -2.38 -18.20
CA TRP A 473 12.33 -2.41 -18.23
C TRP A 473 11.78 -2.06 -19.60
N LYS A 474 12.42 -1.21 -20.40
CA LYS A 474 11.97 -0.89 -21.76
C LYS A 474 12.37 -1.93 -22.81
N ASP A 475 13.09 -3.00 -22.44
CA ASP A 475 13.42 -4.09 -23.37
C ASP A 475 12.12 -4.76 -23.88
N PRO A 476 11.90 -4.83 -25.22
CA PRO A 476 10.74 -5.50 -25.82
C PRO A 476 10.54 -6.95 -25.40
N ILE A 477 11.56 -7.63 -24.85
CA ILE A 477 11.43 -9.00 -24.35
C ILE A 477 10.33 -9.13 -23.31
N PHE A 478 10.06 -8.07 -22.53
CA PHE A 478 9.02 -8.04 -21.50
C PHE A 478 7.60 -8.08 -22.06
N TYR A 479 7.38 -7.81 -23.35
CA TYR A 479 6.05 -7.92 -23.97
C TYR A 479 5.51 -9.36 -23.92
N LYS A 480 6.39 -10.34 -23.80
CA LYS A 480 6.06 -11.78 -23.71
C LYS A 480 5.78 -12.25 -22.28
N PHE A 481 5.99 -11.40 -21.28
CA PHE A 481 5.82 -11.75 -19.89
C PHE A 481 4.39 -11.44 -19.42
N GLN A 482 3.89 -12.23 -18.46
CA GLN A 482 2.64 -11.93 -17.79
C GLN A 482 2.90 -10.99 -16.63
N GLU A 483 3.29 -9.76 -16.98
CA GLU A 483 3.58 -8.73 -16.00
C GLU A 483 2.32 -8.33 -15.22
N ARG A 484 2.48 -8.13 -13.91
CA ARG A 484 1.46 -7.58 -13.01
C ARG A 484 2.09 -6.63 -12.01
N TRP A 485 1.36 -5.59 -11.63
CA TRP A 485 1.73 -4.67 -10.57
C TRP A 485 0.81 -4.85 -9.39
N VAL A 486 1.38 -5.15 -8.23
CA VAL A 486 0.68 -5.39 -6.97
C VAL A 486 0.85 -4.15 -6.10
N SER A 487 -0.25 -3.44 -5.90
CA SER A 487 -0.33 -2.25 -5.05
C SER A 487 -1.80 -1.94 -4.79
N PRO A 488 -2.22 -1.58 -3.56
CA PRO A 488 -3.60 -1.25 -3.26
C PRO A 488 -4.22 -0.24 -4.23
N PHE A 489 -3.44 0.77 -4.65
CA PHE A 489 -3.83 1.71 -5.69
C PHE A 489 -2.72 1.82 -6.75
N ALA A 490 -3.13 2.11 -7.99
CA ALA A 490 -2.19 2.28 -9.09
C ALA A 490 -1.29 3.51 -8.84
N ASP A 491 0.03 3.32 -8.85
CA ASP A 491 0.97 4.44 -8.81
C ASP A 491 0.90 5.21 -10.15
N PRO A 492 0.78 6.56 -10.13
CA PRO A 492 0.77 7.36 -11.35
C PRO A 492 1.98 7.11 -12.28
N ASN A 493 3.17 6.86 -11.71
CA ASN A 493 4.39 6.57 -12.46
C ASN A 493 4.31 5.19 -13.12
N VAL A 494 3.73 4.20 -12.46
CA VAL A 494 3.43 2.89 -13.06
C VAL A 494 2.48 3.07 -14.24
N LEU A 495 1.37 3.82 -14.07
CA LEU A 495 0.42 4.05 -15.17
C LEU A 495 1.07 4.79 -16.34
N ALA A 496 1.92 5.79 -16.07
CA ALA A 496 2.67 6.51 -17.09
C ALA A 496 3.63 5.57 -17.84
N PHE A 497 4.40 4.75 -17.12
CA PHE A 497 5.29 3.74 -17.68
C PHE A 497 4.54 2.74 -18.57
N LEU A 498 3.41 2.19 -18.10
CA LEU A 498 2.60 1.24 -18.86
C LEU A 498 2.14 1.83 -20.19
N ARG A 499 1.62 3.06 -20.18
CA ARG A 499 1.15 3.75 -21.39
C ARG A 499 2.31 4.02 -22.34
N ALA A 500 3.45 4.47 -21.85
CA ALA A 500 4.60 4.84 -22.66
C ALA A 500 5.38 3.63 -23.22
N SER A 501 5.44 2.52 -22.49
CA SER A 501 6.43 1.46 -22.73
C SER A 501 5.85 0.05 -22.80
N ARG A 502 4.54 -0.16 -22.58
CA ARG A 502 3.94 -1.50 -22.61
C ARG A 502 2.75 -1.65 -23.53
N VAL A 503 1.84 -0.68 -23.55
CA VAL A 503 0.56 -0.78 -24.29
C VAL A 503 0.77 -1.14 -25.75
N GLN A 504 1.70 -0.46 -26.45
CA GLN A 504 1.96 -0.75 -27.85
C GLN A 504 2.51 -2.17 -28.04
N GLY A 505 3.54 -2.55 -27.28
CA GLY A 505 4.16 -3.87 -27.38
C GLY A 505 3.20 -5.03 -27.07
N TRP A 506 2.34 -4.87 -26.07
CA TRP A 506 1.31 -5.86 -25.78
C TRP A 506 0.24 -5.94 -26.87
N THR A 507 -0.10 -4.81 -27.50
CA THR A 507 -1.01 -4.79 -28.65
C THR A 507 -0.40 -5.52 -29.84
N ASP A 508 0.89 -5.31 -30.10
CA ASP A 508 1.62 -5.97 -31.19
C ASP A 508 1.74 -7.48 -30.98
N GLU A 509 1.92 -7.93 -29.73
CA GLU A 509 1.89 -9.35 -29.32
C GLU A 509 0.46 -9.93 -29.23
N GLN A 510 -0.55 -9.20 -29.70
CA GLN A 510 -1.97 -9.59 -29.70
C GLN A 510 -2.51 -9.96 -28.31
N LEU A 511 -1.92 -9.41 -27.25
CA LEU A 511 -2.47 -9.53 -25.91
C LEU A 511 -3.68 -8.59 -25.83
N VAL A 512 -4.88 -9.16 -25.71
CA VAL A 512 -6.10 -8.38 -25.56
C VAL A 512 -6.09 -7.67 -24.20
N ILE A 513 -5.79 -6.37 -24.22
CA ILE A 513 -5.87 -5.50 -23.05
C ILE A 513 -7.04 -4.56 -23.26
N LYS A 514 -8.15 -4.86 -22.59
CA LYS A 514 -9.32 -3.97 -22.59
C LYS A 514 -9.13 -2.82 -21.61
N ASP A 515 -8.46 -3.09 -20.49
CA ASP A 515 -8.21 -2.14 -19.42
C ASP A 515 -6.81 -2.39 -18.81
N LEU A 516 -6.06 -1.32 -18.54
CA LEU A 516 -4.80 -1.39 -17.81
C LEU A 516 -4.99 -1.99 -16.41
N ASN A 517 -6.17 -1.82 -15.80
CA ASN A 517 -6.50 -2.42 -14.52
C ASN A 517 -6.45 -3.96 -14.55
N ASP A 518 -6.52 -4.60 -15.72
CA ASP A 518 -6.35 -6.06 -15.86
C ASP A 518 -4.90 -6.51 -15.59
N ARG A 519 -3.96 -5.55 -15.57
CA ARG A 519 -2.55 -5.75 -15.21
C ARG A 519 -2.23 -5.38 -13.76
N LEU A 520 -3.22 -4.91 -13.01
CA LEU A 520 -3.07 -4.52 -11.61
C LEU A 520 -3.68 -5.58 -10.69
N ILE A 521 -3.02 -5.82 -9.55
CA ILE A 521 -3.54 -6.59 -8.43
C ILE A 521 -3.61 -5.60 -7.26
N THR A 522 -4.82 -5.21 -6.87
CA THR A 522 -5.04 -4.09 -5.94
C THR A 522 -5.10 -4.54 -4.48
N TRP A 523 -4.23 -5.46 -4.12
CA TRP A 523 -4.07 -5.97 -2.75
C TRP A 523 -2.86 -5.33 -2.08
N THR A 524 -2.79 -5.44 -0.75
CA THR A 524 -1.54 -5.23 -0.03
C THR A 524 -0.53 -6.30 -0.44
N ALA A 525 0.76 -6.05 -0.18
CA ALA A 525 1.81 -7.02 -0.46
C ALA A 525 1.58 -8.34 0.30
N ASP A 526 1.20 -8.24 1.58
CA ASP A 526 0.99 -9.41 2.44
C ASP A 526 -0.24 -10.23 2.02
N ASP A 527 -1.37 -9.59 1.65
CA ASP A 527 -2.52 -10.30 1.09
C ASP A 527 -2.16 -11.03 -0.20
N PHE A 528 -1.39 -10.39 -1.07
CA PHE A 528 -0.91 -11.02 -2.29
C PHE A 528 0.01 -12.21 -2.02
N PHE A 529 0.98 -12.08 -1.11
CA PHE A 529 1.87 -13.20 -0.75
C PHE A 529 1.09 -14.37 -0.14
N ARG A 530 0.12 -14.08 0.74
CA ARG A 530 -0.76 -15.06 1.39
C ARG A 530 -1.56 -15.82 0.35
N GLN A 531 -2.22 -15.11 -0.57
CA GLN A 531 -2.98 -15.74 -1.65
C GLN A 531 -2.08 -16.51 -2.62
N LEU A 532 -0.90 -15.99 -2.95
CA LEU A 532 0.05 -16.68 -3.81
C LEU A 532 0.51 -18.00 -3.16
N GLN A 533 0.88 -17.96 -1.88
CA GLN A 533 1.29 -19.13 -1.11
C GLN A 533 0.18 -20.17 -1.04
N LEU A 534 -1.08 -19.78 -0.85
CA LEU A 534 -2.23 -20.70 -0.92
C LEU A 534 -2.41 -21.35 -2.29
N LYS A 535 -2.01 -20.67 -3.37
CA LYS A 535 -2.18 -21.12 -4.76
C LYS A 535 -1.03 -21.99 -5.26
N VAL A 536 0.18 -21.80 -4.72
CA VAL A 536 1.39 -22.53 -5.15
C VAL A 536 1.98 -23.43 -4.06
N GLY A 537 1.45 -23.40 -2.83
CA GLY A 537 1.89 -24.20 -1.69
C GLY A 537 1.33 -25.63 -1.63
N PRO A 538 1.46 -26.34 -0.49
CA PRO A 538 1.20 -27.79 -0.37
C PRO A 538 -0.22 -28.24 -0.77
N GLY A 539 -1.22 -27.35 -0.70
CA GLY A 539 -2.58 -27.59 -1.19
C GLY A 539 -2.69 -27.79 -2.71
N TRP A 540 -1.66 -27.39 -3.46
CA TRP A 540 -1.53 -27.65 -4.89
C TRP A 540 -1.50 -29.14 -5.23
N ASN A 541 -0.82 -29.97 -4.40
CA ASN A 541 -0.79 -31.42 -4.58
C ASN A 541 -2.12 -32.12 -4.27
N ALA A 542 -2.95 -31.54 -3.39
CA ALA A 542 -4.24 -32.12 -3.01
C ALA A 542 -5.34 -31.84 -4.05
N ARG A 543 -5.31 -30.68 -4.73
CA ARG A 543 -6.29 -30.30 -5.75
C ARG A 543 -6.08 -31.00 -7.10
N GLY A 544 -4.87 -31.49 -7.38
CA GLY A 544 -4.62 -32.37 -8.53
C GLY A 544 -5.26 -33.76 -8.42
N ARG A 545 -5.74 -34.17 -7.24
CA ARG A 545 -6.41 -35.47 -7.01
C ARG A 545 -7.92 -35.41 -6.78
N LEU A 546 -8.48 -34.22 -6.55
CA LEU A 546 -9.92 -34.04 -6.41
C LEU A 546 -10.42 -33.22 -7.60
N GLY A 547 -10.78 -33.93 -8.67
CA GLY A 547 -11.61 -33.37 -9.71
C GLY A 547 -12.91 -32.83 -9.10
N GLY A 548 -13.17 -31.55 -9.32
CA GLY A 548 -14.51 -30.95 -9.31
C GLY A 548 -15.22 -30.86 -7.97
N VAL A 549 -14.78 -29.97 -7.07
CA VAL A 549 -15.70 -29.22 -6.19
C VAL A 549 -15.07 -27.83 -5.92
N PRO A 550 -15.75 -26.71 -6.22
CA PRO A 550 -15.28 -25.39 -5.79
C PRO A 550 -15.36 -25.30 -4.25
N PRO A 551 -14.35 -24.77 -3.55
CA PRO A 551 -14.52 -24.44 -2.14
C PRO A 551 -15.54 -23.31 -2.06
N GLY A 552 -16.68 -23.60 -1.44
CA GLY A 552 -17.67 -22.60 -1.09
C GLY A 552 -17.02 -21.50 -0.27
N LEU A 553 -17.39 -20.27 -0.63
CA LEU A 553 -17.50 -19.15 0.28
C LEU A 553 -18.16 -19.63 1.57
N ASN A 554 -17.58 -19.27 2.72
CA ASN A 554 -18.25 -19.06 4.02
C ASN A 554 -17.19 -18.84 5.11
N PRO A 555 -17.51 -18.01 6.11
CA PRO A 555 -17.89 -16.60 6.07
C PRO A 555 -16.67 -15.70 6.26
#